data_AF-A0A0A5GHS6-F1
#
_entry.id   AF-A0A0A5GHS6-F1
#
_cell.length_a   1.000
_cell.length_b   1.000
_cell.length_c   1.000
_cell.angle_alpha   90.00
_cell.angle_beta   90.00
_cell.angle_gamma   90.00
#
_symmetry.space_group_name_H-M   'P 1'
#
loop_
_entity.id
_entity.type
_entity.pdbx_description
1 polymer ?
#
loop_
_entity_poly.entity_id
_entity_poly.type
_entity_poly.pdbx_seq_one_letter_code
_entity_poly.pdbx_strand_id
1 'polypeptide(L)'
;MRFKYEELEEAPLIVNAIYEGGTKGNPAADDPLTKLFRLDGYIKSVGNRGGFRKSRKESGGKVKDQLAYTVIFSTGKVDEWPDLLNEKKGTFTYYGDNKTPNNNHLDTKQRGNVLLKDVFEKAYKSKDERREIPPMFIFESTVDRLH
;
A
#
# COMPACT_ATOMS: atom_id res chain seq x y z
N MET A 1 -13.15 14.82 -2.61
CA MET A 1 -12.77 14.89 -4.03
C MET A 1 -12.77 13.48 -4.61
N ARG A 2 -13.03 13.31 -5.90
CA ARG A 2 -13.13 12.00 -6.55
C ARG A 2 -12.48 12.06 -7.92
N PHE A 3 -11.68 11.05 -8.26
CA PHE A 3 -11.01 10.87 -9.54
C PHE A 3 -11.53 9.61 -10.22
N LYS A 4 -11.88 9.73 -11.50
CA LYS A 4 -12.35 8.58 -12.29
C LYS A 4 -11.19 7.69 -12.66
N TYR A 5 -11.48 6.42 -12.94
CA TYR A 5 -10.47 5.43 -13.27
C TYR A 5 -9.57 5.87 -14.44
N GLU A 6 -10.13 6.52 -15.46
CA GLU A 6 -9.40 6.98 -16.65
C GLU A 6 -8.37 8.07 -16.36
N GLU A 7 -8.58 8.85 -15.30
CA GLU A 7 -7.78 10.02 -14.92
C GLU A 7 -6.64 9.65 -13.96
N LEU A 8 -6.61 8.41 -13.45
CA LEU A 8 -5.75 8.04 -12.31
C LEU A 8 -4.25 8.12 -12.58
N GLU A 9 -3.79 7.98 -13.83
CA GLU A 9 -2.35 8.04 -14.14
C GLU A 9 -1.78 9.45 -13.92
N GLU A 10 -2.63 10.48 -14.05
CA GLU A 10 -2.25 11.89 -13.87
C GLU A 10 -2.81 12.47 -12.55
N ALA A 11 -3.58 11.68 -11.81
CA ALA A 11 -4.25 12.14 -10.60
C ALA A 11 -3.26 12.41 -9.45
N PRO A 12 -3.36 13.55 -8.76
CA PRO A 12 -2.56 13.81 -7.58
C PRO A 12 -3.00 12.93 -6.40
N LEU A 13 -2.06 12.61 -5.50
CA LEU A 13 -2.37 11.97 -4.22
C LEU A 13 -2.85 13.01 -3.19
N ILE A 14 -4.16 13.14 -3.08
CA ILE A 14 -4.85 14.03 -2.12
C ILE A 14 -5.43 13.19 -0.98
N VAL A 15 -5.18 13.63 0.26
CA VAL A 15 -5.72 13.03 1.49
C VAL A 15 -7.25 13.03 1.43
N ASN A 16 -7.88 11.90 1.78
CA ASN A 16 -9.33 11.69 1.78
C ASN A 16 -10.01 11.83 0.39
N ALA A 17 -9.25 11.82 -0.71
CA ALA A 17 -9.82 11.67 -2.04
C ALA A 17 -10.20 10.21 -2.34
N ILE A 18 -11.21 10.04 -3.19
CA ILE A 18 -11.67 8.74 -3.69
C ILE A 18 -11.09 8.52 -5.09
N TYR A 19 -10.47 7.36 -5.33
CA TYR A 19 -9.94 6.96 -6.62
C TYR A 19 -10.73 5.75 -7.10
N GLU A 20 -11.56 5.95 -8.13
CA GLU A 20 -12.52 4.94 -8.57
C GLU A 20 -11.85 3.79 -9.30
N GLY A 21 -12.31 2.56 -9.03
CA GLY A 21 -11.90 1.38 -9.79
C GLY A 21 -12.52 1.36 -11.20
N GLY A 22 -11.95 0.51 -12.05
CA GLY A 22 -12.49 0.28 -13.39
C GLY A 22 -13.83 -0.47 -13.38
N THR A 23 -14.47 -0.55 -14.54
CA THR A 23 -15.78 -1.18 -14.71
C THR A 23 -15.76 -2.38 -15.66
N LYS A 24 -14.59 -3.00 -15.87
CA LYS A 24 -14.42 -4.13 -16.81
C LYS A 24 -14.91 -5.46 -16.24
N GLY A 25 -15.27 -5.51 -14.97
CA GLY A 25 -15.73 -6.73 -14.28
C GLY A 25 -14.58 -7.68 -13.94
N ASN A 26 -13.34 -7.21 -13.98
CA ASN A 26 -12.15 -7.98 -13.64
C ASN A 26 -11.43 -7.28 -12.49
N PRO A 27 -11.51 -7.79 -11.24
CA PRO A 27 -10.94 -7.11 -10.08
C PRO A 27 -9.45 -6.75 -10.20
N ALA A 28 -8.68 -7.55 -10.93
CA ALA A 28 -7.25 -7.32 -11.12
C ALA A 28 -6.98 -6.21 -12.15
N ALA A 29 -7.85 -6.06 -13.15
CA ALA A 29 -7.77 -4.99 -14.16
C ALA A 29 -8.43 -3.70 -13.66
N ASP A 30 -9.46 -3.81 -12.84
CA ASP A 30 -10.22 -2.69 -12.29
C ASP A 30 -9.58 -2.10 -11.02
N ASP A 31 -8.46 -2.66 -10.55
CA ASP A 31 -7.74 -2.18 -9.37
C ASP A 31 -7.19 -0.75 -9.60
N PRO A 32 -7.68 0.27 -8.87
CA PRO A 32 -7.31 1.66 -9.12
C PRO A 32 -5.85 1.94 -8.75
N LEU A 33 -5.28 1.21 -7.78
CA LEU A 33 -3.92 1.46 -7.30
C LEU A 33 -2.88 1.13 -8.37
N THR A 34 -3.09 0.10 -9.19
CA THR A 34 -2.17 -0.18 -10.29
C THR A 34 -2.10 0.92 -11.34
N LYS A 35 -3.21 1.64 -11.56
CA LYS A 35 -3.27 2.76 -12.48
C LYS A 35 -2.76 4.05 -11.82
N LEU A 36 -3.16 4.31 -10.58
CA LEU A 36 -2.73 5.47 -9.79
C LEU A 36 -1.21 5.51 -9.55
N PHE A 37 -0.56 4.35 -9.42
CA PHE A 37 0.89 4.24 -9.23
C PHE A 37 1.64 3.89 -10.52
N ARG A 38 1.04 4.14 -11.69
CA ARG A 38 1.73 4.12 -12.99
C ARG A 38 2.56 5.41 -13.12
N LEU A 39 3.70 5.45 -12.44
CA LEU A 39 4.53 6.66 -12.37
C LEU A 39 5.48 6.77 -13.56
N ASP A 40 5.62 7.99 -14.10
CA ASP A 40 6.62 8.30 -15.11
C ASP A 40 8.04 7.94 -14.64
N GLY A 41 8.80 7.30 -15.52
CA GLY A 41 10.16 6.83 -15.22
C GLY A 41 10.22 5.50 -14.46
N TYR A 42 9.09 4.91 -14.07
CA TYR A 42 9.00 3.54 -13.55
C TYR A 42 8.48 2.58 -14.62
N ILE A 43 9.16 1.45 -14.78
CA ILE A 43 8.76 0.34 -15.65
C ILE A 43 7.59 -0.42 -15.04
N LYS A 44 7.56 -0.55 -13.71
CA LYS A 44 6.53 -1.30 -12.98
C LYS A 44 5.70 -0.41 -12.07
N SER A 45 4.38 -0.65 -12.09
CA SER A 45 3.47 -0.19 -11.04
C SER A 45 3.47 -1.18 -9.86
N VAL A 46 2.75 -0.83 -8.80
CA VAL A 46 2.46 -1.74 -7.68
C VAL A 46 1.62 -2.94 -8.14
N GLY A 47 1.66 -4.03 -7.37
CA GLY A 47 0.78 -5.18 -7.61
C GLY A 47 -0.71 -4.85 -7.39
N ASN A 48 -1.61 -5.65 -7.97
CA ASN A 48 -3.08 -5.51 -7.85
C ASN A 48 -3.71 -6.37 -6.76
N ARG A 49 -2.92 -6.99 -5.88
CA ARG A 49 -3.43 -7.91 -4.85
C ARG A 49 -2.65 -7.78 -3.55
N GLY A 50 -3.35 -8.06 -2.45
CA GLY A 50 -2.80 -8.05 -1.10
C GLY A 50 -2.81 -6.66 -0.47
N GLY A 51 -2.62 -6.67 0.86
CA GLY A 51 -2.59 -5.45 1.66
C GLY A 51 -1.28 -4.69 1.56
N PHE A 52 -0.13 -5.39 1.46
CA PHE A 52 1.16 -4.75 1.21
C PHE A 52 1.53 -4.83 -0.26
N ARG A 53 1.72 -3.66 -0.90
CA ARG A 53 2.10 -3.58 -2.32
C ARG A 53 3.35 -2.72 -2.45
N LYS A 54 4.48 -3.38 -2.70
CA LYS A 54 5.81 -2.77 -2.67
C LYS A 54 6.26 -2.39 -4.08
N SER A 55 6.85 -1.21 -4.21
CA SER A 55 7.58 -0.80 -5.41
C SER A 55 9.07 -0.64 -5.10
N ARG A 56 9.91 -1.02 -6.06
CA ARG A 56 11.36 -1.00 -5.94
C ARG A 56 11.93 0.18 -6.72
N LYS A 57 13.08 0.70 -6.29
CA LYS A 57 13.79 1.75 -7.01
C LYS A 57 14.16 1.24 -8.40
N GLU A 58 14.06 2.11 -9.38
CA GLU A 58 14.46 1.83 -10.75
C GLU A 58 15.50 2.86 -11.20
N SER A 59 16.51 2.41 -11.94
CA SER A 59 17.55 3.29 -12.48
C SER A 59 18.15 2.66 -13.73
N GLY A 60 18.24 3.42 -14.81
CA GLY A 60 18.77 2.94 -16.09
C GLY A 60 17.99 1.73 -16.65
N GLY A 61 16.66 1.74 -16.48
CA GLY A 61 15.78 0.66 -16.93
C GLY A 61 15.90 -0.65 -16.15
N LYS A 62 16.51 -0.65 -14.96
CA LYS A 62 16.68 -1.84 -14.12
C LYS A 62 16.08 -1.63 -12.74
N VAL A 63 15.35 -2.65 -12.28
CA VAL A 63 14.82 -2.74 -10.90
C VAL A 63 15.96 -3.02 -9.93
N LYS A 64 15.98 -2.33 -8.79
CA LYS A 64 16.95 -2.47 -7.71
C LYS A 64 16.35 -3.20 -6.51
N ASP A 65 17.21 -3.61 -5.57
CA ASP A 65 16.74 -4.30 -4.36
C ASP A 65 16.10 -3.37 -3.33
N GLN A 66 16.39 -2.08 -3.38
CA GLN A 66 15.85 -1.10 -2.45
C GLN A 66 14.40 -0.75 -2.79
N LEU A 67 13.56 -0.58 -1.77
CA LEU A 67 12.20 -0.08 -1.95
C LEU A 67 12.21 1.42 -2.31
N ALA A 68 11.35 1.79 -3.26
CA ALA A 68 11.07 3.17 -3.58
C ALA A 68 9.95 3.72 -2.69
N TYR A 69 8.88 2.94 -2.56
CA TYR A 69 7.71 3.23 -1.74
C TYR A 69 6.91 1.94 -1.49
N THR A 70 5.99 1.98 -0.52
CA THR A 70 5.01 0.92 -0.28
C THR A 70 3.60 1.50 -0.22
N VAL A 71 2.63 0.76 -0.74
CA VAL A 71 1.21 0.99 -0.51
C VAL A 71 0.69 -0.03 0.51
N ILE A 72 0.01 0.46 1.54
CA ILE A 72 -0.73 -0.32 2.51
C ILE A 72 -2.21 -0.14 2.18
N PHE A 73 -2.85 -1.24 1.78
CA PHE A 73 -4.26 -1.29 1.43
C PHE A 73 -5.02 -2.06 2.51
N SER A 74 -6.06 -1.43 3.07
CA SER A 74 -7.02 -2.07 3.95
C SER A 74 -8.38 -2.19 3.28
N THR A 75 -9.01 -3.35 3.46
CA THR A 75 -10.41 -3.52 3.07
C THR A 75 -11.38 -2.99 4.12
N GLY A 76 -10.95 -2.84 5.38
CA GLY A 76 -11.82 -2.53 6.52
C GLY A 76 -12.76 -3.67 6.96
N LYS A 77 -12.60 -4.87 6.40
CA LYS A 77 -13.61 -5.96 6.47
C LYS A 77 -13.22 -7.18 7.31
N VAL A 78 -12.12 -7.11 8.04
CA VAL A 78 -11.60 -8.27 8.77
C VAL A 78 -11.73 -8.03 10.26
N ASP A 79 -12.83 -8.51 10.83
CA ASP A 79 -13.23 -8.21 12.21
C ASP A 79 -12.20 -8.70 13.24
N GLU A 80 -11.54 -9.84 12.98
CA GLU A 80 -10.49 -10.38 13.86
C GLU A 80 -9.21 -9.53 13.83
N TRP A 81 -9.05 -8.70 12.80
CA TRP A 81 -7.87 -7.88 12.54
C TRP A 81 -8.30 -6.45 12.14
N PRO A 82 -8.86 -5.66 13.09
CA PRO A 82 -9.55 -4.42 12.79
C PRO A 82 -8.58 -3.28 12.46
N ASP A 83 -8.19 -3.16 11.19
CA ASP A 83 -7.48 -1.99 10.69
C ASP A 83 -8.34 -0.74 10.90
N LEU A 84 -7.76 0.34 11.44
CA LEU A 84 -8.53 1.51 11.84
C LEU A 84 -7.73 2.82 11.72
N LEU A 85 -8.32 3.81 11.05
CA LEU A 85 -7.86 5.20 11.10
C LEU A 85 -8.55 5.94 12.25
N ASN A 86 -7.77 6.34 13.25
CA ASN A 86 -8.19 7.31 14.24
C ASN A 86 -7.87 8.72 13.76
N GLU A 87 -8.84 9.36 13.10
CA GLU A 87 -8.67 10.71 12.52
C GLU A 87 -8.30 11.76 13.57
N LYS A 88 -8.87 11.67 14.78
CA LYS A 88 -8.57 12.62 15.88
C LYS A 88 -7.11 12.55 16.33
N LYS A 89 -6.52 11.36 16.32
CA LYS A 89 -5.12 11.13 16.73
C LYS A 89 -4.15 11.11 15.56
N GLY A 90 -4.63 11.18 14.31
CA GLY A 90 -3.82 10.95 13.12
C GLY A 90 -3.09 9.60 13.13
N THR A 91 -3.66 8.59 13.79
CA THR A 91 -3.03 7.27 13.97
C THR A 91 -3.75 6.23 13.13
N PHE A 92 -3.01 5.45 12.36
CA PHE A 92 -3.54 4.29 11.64
C PHE A 92 -3.01 3.00 12.26
N THR A 93 -3.91 2.16 12.74
CA THR A 93 -3.60 0.79 13.20
C THR A 93 -3.77 -0.16 12.01
N TYR A 94 -2.73 -0.94 11.70
CA TYR A 94 -2.75 -1.92 10.61
C TYR A 94 -2.18 -3.26 11.06
N TYR A 95 -2.91 -4.34 10.79
CA TYR A 95 -2.49 -5.69 11.16
C TYR A 95 -1.67 -6.37 10.06
N GLY A 96 -0.69 -7.16 10.48
CA GLY A 96 0.25 -7.86 9.61
C GLY A 96 -0.38 -8.84 8.61
N ASP A 97 0.42 -9.32 7.66
CA ASP A 97 -0.04 -10.23 6.60
C ASP A 97 0.03 -11.73 6.95
N ASN A 98 0.35 -12.07 8.21
CA ASN A 98 0.17 -13.43 8.72
C ASN A 98 -1.16 -13.54 9.46
N LYS A 99 -2.15 -14.17 8.83
CA LYS A 99 -3.49 -14.42 9.41
C LYS A 99 -3.77 -15.91 9.63
N THR A 100 -2.75 -16.76 9.49
CA THR A 100 -2.87 -18.21 9.59
C THR A 100 -2.07 -18.75 10.78
N PRO A 101 -2.63 -19.69 11.55
CA PRO A 101 -1.92 -20.31 12.68
C PRO A 101 -0.75 -21.17 12.20
N ASN A 102 0.15 -21.52 13.14
CA ASN A 102 1.25 -22.48 12.95
C ASN A 102 2.26 -22.13 11.85
N ASN A 103 2.34 -20.87 11.45
CA ASN A 103 3.35 -20.36 10.54
C ASN A 103 4.24 -19.34 11.26
N ASN A 104 5.51 -19.24 10.86
CA ASN A 104 6.37 -18.17 11.34
C ASN A 104 5.76 -16.82 10.93
N HIS A 105 5.67 -15.87 11.85
CA HIS A 105 5.05 -14.57 11.58
C HIS A 105 5.73 -13.78 10.45
N LEU A 106 6.98 -14.07 10.12
CA LEU A 106 7.70 -13.44 8.99
C LEU A 106 7.57 -14.20 7.67
N ASP A 107 7.10 -15.44 7.70
CA ASP A 107 6.98 -16.28 6.51
C ASP A 107 5.63 -16.06 5.82
N THR A 108 5.50 -14.89 5.20
CA THR A 108 4.29 -14.48 4.49
C THR A 108 4.58 -14.29 3.01
N LYS A 109 3.63 -14.68 2.13
CA LYS A 109 3.80 -14.62 0.67
C LYS A 109 4.21 -13.24 0.17
N GLN A 110 3.60 -12.19 0.71
CA GLN A 110 3.91 -10.81 0.33
C GLN A 110 5.03 -10.20 1.18
N ARG A 111 5.53 -10.91 2.20
CA ARG A 111 6.58 -10.46 3.12
C ARG A 111 6.25 -9.09 3.72
N GLY A 112 5.00 -8.87 4.10
CA GLY A 112 4.51 -7.66 4.75
C GLY A 112 5.06 -7.51 6.15
N ASN A 113 5.00 -8.57 6.95
CA ASN A 113 5.57 -8.58 8.31
C ASN A 113 7.09 -8.40 8.32
N VAL A 114 7.81 -8.87 7.29
CA VAL A 114 9.24 -8.57 7.11
C VAL A 114 9.45 -7.07 6.88
N LEU A 115 8.61 -6.43 6.07
CA LEU A 115 8.65 -4.98 5.87
C LEU A 115 8.36 -4.22 7.17
N LEU A 116 7.30 -4.59 7.90
CA LEU A 116 6.95 -3.96 9.17
C LEU A 116 8.12 -4.06 10.17
N LYS A 117 8.70 -5.25 10.33
CA LYS A 117 9.87 -5.45 11.19
C LYS A 117 11.02 -4.51 10.81
N ASP A 118 11.40 -4.46 9.53
CA ASP A 118 12.48 -3.59 9.02
C ASP A 118 12.20 -2.10 9.27
N VAL A 119 10.97 -1.64 8.97
CA VAL A 119 10.55 -0.25 9.15
C VAL A 119 10.62 0.16 10.62
N PHE A 120 10.04 -0.65 11.51
CA PHE A 120 10.05 -0.33 12.94
C PHE A 120 11.45 -0.43 13.54
N GLU A 121 12.26 -1.42 13.14
CA GLU A 121 13.66 -1.50 13.56
C GLU A 121 14.43 -0.23 13.19
N LYS A 122 14.33 0.24 11.95
CA LYS A 122 14.97 1.50 11.50
C LYS A 122 14.41 2.72 12.21
N ALA A 123 13.12 2.75 12.54
CA ALA A 123 12.48 3.88 13.20
C ALA A 123 13.11 4.21 14.57
N TYR A 124 13.59 3.20 15.29
CA TYR A 124 14.24 3.34 16.59
C TYR A 124 15.77 3.53 16.52
N LYS A 125 16.33 3.74 15.32
CA LYS A 125 17.78 3.81 15.09
C LYS A 125 18.25 5.21 14.70
N SER A 126 19.41 5.32 14.04
CA SER A 126 20.01 6.60 13.65
C SER A 126 19.17 7.36 12.62
N LYS A 127 19.47 8.65 12.44
CA LYS A 127 18.83 9.48 11.42
C LYS A 127 19.06 8.92 10.00
N ASP A 128 20.22 8.34 9.75
CA ASP A 128 20.57 7.78 8.44
C ASP A 128 19.80 6.48 8.17
N GLU A 129 19.63 5.61 9.16
CA GLU A 129 18.79 4.42 9.03
C GLU A 129 17.31 4.79 8.82
N ARG A 130 16.80 5.82 9.52
CA ARG A 130 15.44 6.32 9.31
C ARG A 130 15.22 6.85 7.89
N ARG A 131 16.26 7.39 7.23
CA ARG A 131 16.17 7.87 5.83
C ARG A 131 15.98 6.72 4.83
N GLU A 132 16.26 5.49 5.22
CA GLU A 132 16.03 4.31 4.38
C GLU A 132 14.61 3.76 4.46
N ILE A 133 13.79 4.24 5.39
CA ILE A 133 12.37 3.88 5.48
C ILE A 133 11.66 4.43 4.25
N PRO A 134 11.05 3.59 3.39
CA PRO A 134 10.37 4.06 2.21
C PRO A 134 9.11 4.84 2.61
N PRO A 135 8.68 5.85 1.82
CA PRO A 135 7.35 6.42 1.94
C PRO A 135 6.27 5.32 1.92
N MET A 136 5.30 5.43 2.81
CA MET A 136 4.17 4.52 2.93
C MET A 136 2.87 5.26 2.65
N PHE A 137 2.13 4.82 1.65
CA PHE A 137 0.84 5.39 1.28
C PHE A 137 -0.28 4.45 1.75
N ILE A 138 -1.27 4.99 2.44
CA ILE A 138 -2.37 4.21 3.02
C ILE A 138 -3.62 4.46 2.17
N PHE A 139 -4.28 3.38 1.76
CA PHE A 139 -5.56 3.41 1.08
C PHE A 139 -6.54 2.46 1.77
N GLU A 140 -7.79 2.87 1.80
CA GLU A 140 -8.88 2.08 2.34
C GLU A 140 -9.95 1.90 1.26
N SER A 141 -10.55 0.72 1.21
CA SER A 141 -11.72 0.45 0.38
C SER A 141 -12.89 1.34 0.80
N THR A 142 -13.57 1.98 -0.17
CA THR A 142 -14.75 2.83 0.08
C THR A 142 -16.06 2.04 0.17
N VAL A 143 -16.04 0.73 -0.05
CA VAL A 143 -17.25 -0.10 -0.24
C VAL A 143 -18.25 0.01 0.92
N ASP A 144 -17.82 0.37 2.13
CA ASP A 144 -18.71 0.51 3.29
C ASP A 144 -18.82 1.96 3.82
N ARG A 145 -18.12 2.93 3.21
CA ARG A 145 -18.21 4.38 3.56
C ARG A 145 -19.31 5.13 2.78
N LEU A 146 -20.08 4.41 1.96
CA LEU A 146 -21.24 4.94 1.22
C LEU A 146 -22.53 4.55 1.96
N HIS A 147 -22.68 5.05 3.18
CA HIS A 147 -23.92 5.07 3.93
C HIS A 147 -24.20 6.50 4.42
#